data_AF-A0A9Q3PNZ8-F1
#
_entry.id   AF-A0A9Q3PNZ8-F1
#
_cell.length_a   1.000
_cell.length_b   1.000
_cell.length_c   1.000
_cell.angle_alpha   90.00
_cell.angle_beta   90.00
_cell.angle_gamma   90.00
#
_symmetry.space_group_name_H-M   'P 1'
#
loop_
_entity.id
_entity.type
_entity.pdbx_description
1 polymer ?
#
loop_
_entity_poly.entity_id
_entity_poly.type
_entity_poly.pdbx_seq_one_letter_code
_entity_poly.pdbx_strand_id
1 'polypeptide(L)'
;MSRKSQKKFFHKGPTQRGRIQSRINRKNERKLIYLLFKYENAFEAEKEPLGSIIGHEVDIIINVEKPYPSLLRRPDYPARPRSRESLEVHITESMDLGVLRKGELNEQVAVTTPVIITWHNGKSSMVGDFRALNTYTIPERYPIPIIHEKLTQLTQAKFIKAMNSPKGFHQKVLKENAKKLLRIIVHCGIYEYLRMPFGIKNEPSHCQRMMNTIFPEELSEGWLIICIYDIIVFSETWEINLRRIERVLQKIFQVNMKIALKSVIFHIVS
;
A
#
# COMPACT_ATOMS: atom_id res chain seq x y z
N MET A 1 -25.93 16.73 -11.67
CA MET A 1 -25.77 16.42 -10.23
C MET A 1 -25.62 17.70 -9.41
N SER A 2 -26.37 17.83 -8.31
CA SER A 2 -26.57 19.07 -7.54
C SER A 2 -25.33 19.53 -6.74
N ARG A 3 -25.13 20.86 -6.64
CA ARG A 3 -24.12 21.55 -5.81
C ARG A 3 -24.05 21.06 -4.34
N LYS A 4 -25.10 20.40 -3.83
CA LYS A 4 -25.14 19.82 -2.47
C LYS A 4 -24.29 18.54 -2.32
N SER A 5 -24.11 17.73 -3.36
CA SER A 5 -23.26 16.51 -3.27
C SER A 5 -21.77 16.84 -3.29
N GLN A 6 -21.35 17.89 -4.03
CA GLN A 6 -19.96 18.35 -4.07
C GLN A 6 -19.44 18.88 -2.72
N LYS A 7 -20.32 19.49 -1.90
CA LYS A 7 -19.94 20.00 -0.57
C LYS A 7 -19.82 18.91 0.50
N LYS A 8 -20.62 17.83 0.42
CA LYS A 8 -20.63 16.78 1.47
C LYS A 8 -19.34 15.96 1.53
N PHE A 9 -18.64 15.78 0.40
CA PHE A 9 -17.35 15.05 0.36
C PHE A 9 -16.21 15.81 1.07
N PHE A 10 -16.30 17.15 1.15
CA PHE A 10 -15.24 18.03 1.68
C PHE A 10 -15.61 18.76 2.99
N HIS A 11 -16.79 18.54 3.59
CA HIS A 11 -17.27 19.30 4.78
C HIS A 11 -17.61 18.45 6.02
N LYS A 12 -17.26 17.16 6.09
CA LYS A 12 -17.34 16.44 7.37
C LYS A 12 -16.12 16.73 8.25
N GLY A 13 -16.22 17.78 9.06
CA GLY A 13 -15.43 18.02 10.27
C GLY A 13 -13.99 18.52 10.11
N PRO A 14 -13.36 19.04 11.19
CA PRO A 14 -12.07 19.76 11.13
C PRO A 14 -10.82 18.92 10.80
N THR A 15 -10.96 17.65 10.40
CA THR A 15 -9.86 16.66 10.37
C THR A 15 -9.59 15.98 9.03
N GLN A 16 -10.20 16.44 7.92
CA GLN A 16 -10.03 15.79 6.60
C GLN A 16 -9.80 16.76 5.42
N ARG A 17 -8.94 17.76 5.58
CA ARG A 17 -8.40 18.51 4.43
C ARG A 17 -7.00 18.00 4.10
N GLY A 18 -6.81 17.42 2.92
CA GLY A 18 -5.48 17.37 2.31
C GLY A 18 -4.89 18.78 2.33
N ARG A 19 -3.67 18.95 2.83
CA ARG A 19 -3.03 20.26 2.94
C ARG A 19 -2.59 20.70 1.54
N ILE A 20 -3.43 21.49 0.86
CA ILE A 20 -2.99 22.31 -0.28
C ILE A 20 -2.19 23.47 0.31
N GLN A 21 -0.87 23.32 0.43
CA GLN A 21 0.00 24.44 0.78
C GLN A 21 0.38 25.21 -0.49
N SER A 22 0.22 26.53 -0.45
CA SER A 22 0.48 27.55 -1.49
C SER A 22 -0.67 27.89 -2.48
N ARG A 23 -0.68 29.16 -2.90
CA ARG A 23 -1.76 29.92 -3.58
C ARG A 23 -2.06 29.37 -5.00
N ILE A 24 -2.71 28.22 -5.10
CA ILE A 24 -3.38 27.83 -6.35
C ILE A 24 -4.58 28.78 -6.55
N ASN A 25 -4.71 29.41 -7.71
CA ASN A 25 -5.85 30.26 -7.98
C ASN A 25 -7.17 29.44 -7.96
N ARG A 26 -8.31 30.07 -7.63
CA ARG A 26 -9.61 29.37 -7.50
C ARG A 26 -10.02 28.58 -8.75
N LYS A 27 -9.60 29.01 -9.95
CA LYS A 27 -9.92 28.31 -11.21
C LYS A 27 -9.17 26.99 -11.30
N ASN A 28 -7.89 26.99 -10.97
CA ASN A 28 -7.02 25.82 -10.99
C ASN A 28 -7.41 24.82 -9.89
N GLU A 29 -7.74 25.32 -8.69
CA GLU A 29 -8.25 24.49 -7.60
C GLU A 29 -9.52 23.72 -8.02
N ARG A 30 -10.47 24.38 -8.69
CA ARG A 30 -11.70 23.73 -9.18
C ARG A 30 -11.41 22.63 -10.20
N LYS A 31 -10.48 22.88 -11.14
CA LYS A 31 -10.08 21.88 -12.15
C LYS A 31 -9.49 20.63 -11.49
N LEU A 32 -8.62 20.84 -10.49
CA LEU A 32 -8.04 19.74 -9.72
C LEU A 32 -9.10 18.97 -8.94
N ILE A 33 -9.98 19.65 -8.20
CA ILE A 33 -11.05 19.00 -7.44
C ILE A 33 -11.94 18.17 -8.37
N TYR A 34 -12.28 18.71 -9.54
CA TYR A 34 -13.04 17.96 -10.56
C TYR A 34 -12.30 16.70 -11.00
N LEU A 35 -10.99 16.79 -11.24
CA LEU A 35 -10.17 15.64 -11.61
C LEU A 35 -10.12 14.58 -10.50
N LEU A 36 -9.90 14.99 -9.25
CA LEU A 36 -9.89 14.07 -8.10
C LEU A 36 -11.26 13.38 -7.93
N PHE A 37 -12.35 14.10 -8.18
CA PHE A 37 -13.70 13.54 -8.14
C PHE A 37 -13.95 12.57 -9.31
N LYS A 38 -13.47 12.89 -10.51
CA LYS A 38 -13.56 12.01 -11.69
C LYS A 38 -12.93 10.64 -11.42
N TYR A 39 -11.85 10.60 -10.64
CA TYR A 39 -11.16 9.37 -10.23
C TYR A 39 -11.36 9.07 -8.73
N GLU A 40 -12.54 9.34 -8.16
CA GLU A 40 -12.78 9.13 -6.71
C GLU A 40 -12.47 7.69 -6.27
N ASN A 41 -12.72 6.72 -7.14
CA ASN A 41 -12.42 5.31 -6.91
C ASN A 41 -10.93 4.97 -6.91
N ALA A 42 -10.04 5.88 -7.29
CA ALA A 42 -8.59 5.71 -7.11
C ALA A 42 -8.13 6.09 -5.69
N PHE A 43 -9.02 6.58 -4.83
CA PHE A 43 -8.70 6.99 -3.47
C PHE A 43 -9.28 6.02 -2.43
N GLU A 44 -8.57 5.89 -1.31
CA GLU A 44 -9.05 5.13 -0.15
C GLU A 44 -10.38 5.72 0.35
N ALA A 45 -11.40 4.86 0.51
CA ALA A 45 -12.69 5.21 1.08
C ALA A 45 -12.90 4.52 2.43
N GLU A 46 -13.78 5.06 3.28
CA GLU A 46 -14.06 4.50 4.61
C GLU A 46 -14.56 3.06 4.55
N LYS A 47 -15.40 2.74 3.55
CA LYS A 47 -15.93 1.38 3.32
C LYS A 47 -15.03 0.49 2.47
N GLU A 48 -14.24 1.10 1.59
CA GLU A 48 -13.34 0.41 0.67
C GLU A 48 -11.94 1.00 0.76
N PRO A 49 -11.24 0.76 1.88
CA PRO A 49 -9.94 1.38 2.14
C PRO A 49 -8.81 0.72 1.35
N LEU A 50 -9.05 -0.42 0.69
CA LEU A 50 -8.04 -1.20 -0.02
C LEU A 50 -8.46 -1.45 -1.47
N GLY A 51 -7.53 -1.23 -2.39
CA GLY A 51 -7.61 -1.70 -3.76
C GLY A 51 -7.24 -3.18 -3.86
N SER A 52 -7.35 -3.75 -5.05
CA SER A 52 -6.84 -5.08 -5.37
C SER A 52 -6.10 -4.97 -6.69
N ILE A 53 -4.77 -4.86 -6.62
CA ILE A 53 -3.94 -4.54 -7.79
C ILE A 53 -4.01 -5.70 -8.79
N ILE A 54 -4.57 -5.42 -9.96
CA ILE A 54 -4.84 -6.43 -11.00
C ILE A 54 -3.55 -6.74 -11.77
N GLY A 55 -3.30 -8.04 -12.03
CA GLY A 55 -2.18 -8.50 -12.87
C GLY A 55 -0.81 -8.50 -12.19
N HIS A 56 -0.79 -8.27 -10.88
CA HIS A 56 0.42 -8.21 -10.06
C HIS A 56 0.30 -9.07 -8.80
N GLU A 57 -0.31 -10.25 -8.91
CA GLU A 57 -0.42 -11.20 -7.81
C GLU A 57 0.97 -11.70 -7.40
N VAL A 58 1.20 -11.76 -6.09
CA VAL A 58 2.53 -12.04 -5.54
C VAL A 58 2.66 -13.50 -5.15
N ASP A 59 3.79 -14.09 -5.56
CA ASP A 59 4.24 -15.38 -5.03
C ASP A 59 5.43 -15.20 -4.09
N ILE A 60 5.69 -16.19 -3.25
CA ILE A 60 6.87 -16.27 -2.40
C ILE A 60 7.59 -17.56 -2.76
N ILE A 61 8.81 -17.39 -3.27
CA ILE A 61 9.67 -18.50 -3.66
C ILE A 61 10.69 -18.71 -2.54
N ILE A 62 10.71 -19.92 -1.99
CA ILE A 62 11.65 -20.37 -0.96
C ILE A 62 12.61 -21.41 -1.53
N ASN A 63 13.80 -21.51 -0.94
CA ASN A 63 14.86 -22.43 -1.37
C ASN A 63 14.87 -23.78 -0.62
N VAL A 64 13.75 -24.15 -0.01
CA VAL A 64 13.58 -25.42 0.73
C VAL A 64 12.32 -26.11 0.28
N GLU A 65 12.37 -27.44 0.22
CA GLU A 65 11.25 -28.29 -0.16
C GLU A 65 10.59 -28.95 1.06
N LYS A 66 9.47 -29.65 0.83
CA LYS A 66 8.79 -30.40 1.88
C LYS A 66 9.54 -31.72 2.15
N PRO A 67 9.61 -32.19 3.41
CA PRO A 67 9.10 -31.53 4.61
C PRO A 67 9.93 -30.30 4.98
N TYR A 68 9.24 -29.20 5.31
CA TYR A 68 9.91 -27.94 5.63
C TYR A 68 10.66 -28.01 6.98
N PRO A 69 11.74 -27.22 7.14
CA PRO A 69 12.43 -27.10 8.42
C PRO A 69 11.51 -26.69 9.56
N SER A 70 11.77 -27.18 10.77
CA SER A 70 10.99 -26.85 11.98
C SER A 70 10.93 -25.35 12.27
N LEU A 71 11.92 -24.58 11.81
CA LEU A 71 11.94 -23.13 11.92
C LEU A 71 10.76 -22.45 11.19
N LEU A 72 10.18 -23.10 10.18
CA LEU A 72 8.97 -22.62 9.49
C LEU A 72 7.66 -23.05 10.18
N ARG A 73 7.72 -23.92 11.20
CA ARG A 73 6.56 -24.36 11.98
C ARG A 73 6.75 -23.95 13.43
N ARG A 74 6.47 -22.68 13.72
CA ARG A 74 6.64 -22.10 15.05
C ARG A 74 5.30 -22.04 15.80
N PRO A 75 5.29 -22.26 17.13
CA PRO A 75 4.10 -22.09 17.95
C PRO A 75 3.74 -20.60 18.08
N ASP A 76 2.53 -20.30 18.55
CA ASP A 76 2.17 -18.92 18.91
C ASP A 76 3.01 -18.42 20.08
N TYR A 77 3.14 -17.09 20.16
CA TYR A 77 3.79 -16.47 21.30
C TYR A 77 2.82 -16.27 22.45
N PRO A 78 3.20 -16.61 23.70
CA PRO A 78 2.42 -16.24 24.87
C PRO A 78 2.21 -14.72 24.91
N ALA A 79 0.94 -14.31 24.93
CA ALA A 79 0.54 -12.91 24.95
C ALA A 79 -0.16 -12.54 26.27
N ARG A 80 0.15 -11.36 26.80
CA ARG A 80 -0.55 -10.77 27.97
C ARG A 80 -2.01 -10.50 27.63
N PRO A 81 -2.95 -10.44 28.60
CA PRO A 81 -4.38 -10.21 28.34
C PRO A 81 -4.66 -9.03 27.40
N ARG A 82 -4.09 -7.86 27.68
CA ARG A 82 -4.20 -6.66 26.81
C ARG A 82 -3.73 -6.89 25.37
N SER A 83 -2.71 -7.72 25.17
CA SER A 83 -2.21 -8.04 23.83
C SER A 83 -3.09 -9.07 23.13
N ARG A 84 -3.70 -10.02 23.87
CA ARG A 84 -4.68 -10.97 23.32
C ARG A 84 -5.93 -10.24 22.82
N GLU A 85 -6.49 -9.36 23.64
CA GLU A 85 -7.63 -8.52 23.25
C GLU A 85 -7.30 -7.71 21.99
N SER A 86 -6.12 -7.09 21.95
CA SER A 86 -5.71 -6.35 20.77
C SER A 86 -5.48 -7.23 19.54
N LEU A 87 -4.96 -8.45 19.69
CA LEU A 87 -4.82 -9.41 18.58
C LEU A 87 -6.18 -9.76 18.00
N GLU A 88 -7.17 -10.07 18.84
CA GLU A 88 -8.52 -10.43 18.39
C GLU A 88 -9.19 -9.29 17.61
N VAL A 89 -9.01 -8.04 18.05
CA VAL A 89 -9.46 -6.85 17.31
C VAL A 89 -8.79 -6.77 15.94
N HIS A 90 -7.45 -6.83 15.88
CA HIS A 90 -6.70 -6.74 14.61
C HIS A 90 -7.05 -7.89 13.65
N ILE A 91 -7.26 -9.10 14.17
CA ILE A 91 -7.68 -10.27 13.39
C ILE A 91 -9.06 -10.04 12.80
N THR A 92 -10.02 -9.58 13.60
CA THR A 92 -11.39 -9.30 13.15
C THR A 92 -11.40 -8.21 12.07
N GLU A 93 -10.74 -7.09 12.32
CA GLU A 93 -10.62 -6.00 11.35
C GLU A 93 -9.93 -6.48 10.05
N SER A 94 -8.89 -7.31 10.16
CA SER A 94 -8.20 -7.85 8.99
C SER A 94 -9.05 -8.85 8.20
N MET A 95 -9.92 -9.61 8.85
CA MET A 95 -10.88 -10.49 8.17
C MET A 95 -11.97 -9.67 7.47
N ASP A 96 -12.52 -8.65 8.12
CA ASP A 96 -13.53 -7.76 7.55
C ASP A 96 -12.99 -7.01 6.31
N LEU A 97 -11.70 -6.68 6.32
CA LEU A 97 -10.99 -6.06 5.19
C LEU A 97 -10.55 -7.06 4.10
N GLY A 98 -10.79 -8.36 4.28
CA GLY A 98 -10.35 -9.41 3.35
C GLY A 98 -8.83 -9.54 3.25
N VAL A 99 -8.09 -9.13 4.29
CA VAL A 99 -6.64 -9.32 4.42
C VAL A 99 -6.33 -10.71 4.96
N LEU A 100 -7.15 -11.21 5.87
CA LEU A 100 -7.03 -12.54 6.48
C LEU A 100 -8.25 -13.40 6.19
N ARG A 101 -8.04 -14.71 6.16
CA ARG A 101 -9.07 -15.75 6.29
C ARG A 101 -8.70 -16.66 7.46
N LYS A 102 -9.69 -17.17 8.18
CA LYS A 102 -9.46 -18.27 9.15
C LYS A 102 -9.10 -19.56 8.40
N GLY A 103 -8.07 -20.26 8.87
CA GLY A 103 -7.70 -21.57 8.32
C GLY A 103 -8.77 -22.62 8.64
N GLU A 104 -8.99 -23.56 7.72
CA GLU A 104 -9.93 -24.66 7.94
C GLU A 104 -9.31 -25.77 8.81
N LEU A 105 -10.16 -26.48 9.57
CA LEU A 105 -9.70 -27.50 10.52
C LEU A 105 -9.03 -28.71 9.84
N ASN A 106 -9.41 -29.00 8.59
CA ASN A 106 -8.94 -30.15 7.82
C ASN A 106 -7.73 -29.82 6.92
N GLU A 107 -7.29 -28.56 6.87
CA GLU A 107 -6.15 -28.18 6.04
C GLU A 107 -4.83 -28.59 6.69
N GLN A 108 -3.99 -29.31 5.94
CA GLN A 108 -2.64 -29.61 6.39
C GLN A 108 -1.81 -28.32 6.53
N VAL A 109 -1.35 -28.02 7.75
CA VAL A 109 -0.54 -26.83 8.03
C VAL A 109 0.95 -27.18 7.97
N ALA A 110 1.61 -26.73 6.90
CA ALA A 110 3.05 -26.93 6.69
C ALA A 110 3.90 -25.82 7.32
N VAL A 111 3.38 -24.59 7.40
CA VAL A 111 4.09 -23.40 7.88
C VAL A 111 3.20 -22.62 8.85
N THR A 112 3.78 -22.12 9.93
CA THR A 112 3.13 -21.24 10.91
C THR A 112 4.08 -20.15 11.38
N THR A 113 3.63 -18.90 11.30
CA THR A 113 4.36 -17.72 11.75
C THR A 113 3.68 -17.10 12.98
N PRO A 114 4.35 -16.99 14.13
CA PRO A 114 3.77 -16.34 15.29
C PRO A 114 3.66 -14.84 15.09
N VAL A 115 2.75 -14.24 15.83
CA VAL A 115 2.44 -12.82 15.76
C VAL A 115 2.72 -12.16 17.10
N ILE A 116 3.17 -10.90 17.05
CA ILE A 116 3.32 -10.04 18.23
C ILE A 116 2.46 -8.79 18.07
N ILE A 117 2.09 -8.20 19.21
CA ILE A 117 1.56 -6.83 19.26
C ILE A 117 2.68 -5.88 19.66
N THR A 118 2.92 -4.89 18.82
CA THR A 118 3.79 -3.76 19.15
C THR A 118 2.94 -2.55 19.52
N TRP A 119 3.34 -1.80 20.54
CA TRP A 119 2.65 -0.59 20.98
C TRP A 119 3.51 0.64 20.67
N HIS A 120 2.90 1.67 20.08
CA HIS A 120 3.54 2.95 19.83
C HIS A 120 2.53 4.08 20.01
N ASN A 121 2.84 5.05 20.87
CA ASN A 121 1.96 6.19 21.19
C ASN A 121 0.52 5.77 21.51
N GLY A 122 0.35 4.70 22.28
CA GLY A 122 -0.95 4.17 22.70
C GLY A 122 -1.69 3.34 21.64
N LYS A 123 -1.20 3.28 20.39
CA LYS A 123 -1.77 2.45 19.32
C LYS A 123 -1.05 1.11 19.23
N SER A 124 -1.80 0.04 19.02
CA SER A 124 -1.26 -1.29 18.78
C SER A 124 -1.12 -1.58 17.29
N SER A 125 -0.20 -2.46 16.93
CA SER A 125 -0.06 -3.02 15.58
C SER A 125 0.26 -4.49 15.67
N MET A 126 -0.42 -5.27 14.84
CA MET A 126 -0.19 -6.70 14.68
C MET A 126 0.96 -6.94 13.70
N VAL A 127 2.00 -7.67 14.14
CA VAL A 127 3.21 -7.92 13.35
C VAL A 127 3.51 -9.41 13.32
N GLY A 128 3.49 -10.01 12.13
CA GLY A 128 3.94 -11.38 11.91
C GLY A 128 5.47 -11.48 11.95
N ASP A 129 6.00 -12.46 12.66
CA ASP A 129 7.45 -12.69 12.76
C ASP A 129 8.00 -13.52 11.59
N PHE A 130 8.03 -12.92 10.39
CA PHE A 130 8.45 -13.58 9.15
C PHE A 130 9.97 -13.77 9.02
N ARG A 131 10.78 -13.54 10.06
CA ARG A 131 12.26 -13.71 9.99
C ARG A 131 12.67 -15.12 9.56
N ALA A 132 11.98 -16.13 10.09
CA ALA A 132 12.18 -17.52 9.70
C ALA A 132 11.92 -17.74 8.21
N LEU A 133 10.74 -17.32 7.73
CA LEU A 133 10.38 -17.41 6.31
C LEU A 133 11.39 -16.69 5.42
N ASN A 134 11.74 -15.45 5.77
CA ASN A 134 12.67 -14.61 5.03
C ASN A 134 14.10 -15.19 4.92
N THR A 135 14.48 -16.08 5.83
CA THR A 135 15.77 -16.81 5.77
C THR A 135 15.79 -17.77 4.58
N TYR A 136 14.66 -18.41 4.30
CA TYR A 136 14.51 -19.36 3.19
C TYR A 136 13.98 -18.72 1.91
N THR A 137 13.40 -17.51 1.98
CA THR A 137 12.96 -16.77 0.79
C THR A 137 14.15 -16.41 -0.12
N ILE A 138 14.07 -16.83 -1.38
CA ILE A 138 15.05 -16.50 -2.41
C ILE A 138 15.09 -14.97 -2.56
N PRO A 139 16.24 -14.32 -2.34
CA PRO A 139 16.31 -12.86 -2.34
C PRO A 139 16.06 -12.30 -3.75
N GLU A 140 15.19 -11.30 -3.82
CA GLU A 140 14.92 -10.56 -5.04
C GLU A 140 15.58 -9.18 -4.97
N ARG A 141 16.46 -8.88 -5.93
CA ARG A 141 17.14 -7.59 -6.05
C ARG A 141 16.58 -6.85 -7.26
N TYR A 142 15.65 -5.93 -7.02
CA TYR A 142 15.19 -4.99 -8.03
C TYR A 142 15.71 -3.59 -7.68
N PRO A 143 16.23 -2.82 -8.66
CA PRO A 143 16.79 -1.50 -8.38
C PRO A 143 15.71 -0.55 -7.85
N ILE A 144 15.92 -0.03 -6.64
CA ILE A 144 15.09 1.01 -6.03
C ILE A 144 15.79 2.35 -6.25
N PRO A 145 15.14 3.35 -6.87
CA PRO A 145 15.78 4.63 -7.15
C PRO A 145 16.24 5.33 -5.88
N ILE A 146 17.45 5.87 -5.90
CA ILE A 146 17.93 6.76 -4.86
C ILE A 146 17.32 8.14 -5.15
N ILE A 147 16.44 8.61 -4.27
CA ILE A 147 15.68 9.86 -4.48
C ILE A 147 16.63 11.03 -4.82
N HIS A 148 17.77 11.16 -4.13
CA HIS A 148 18.74 12.23 -4.35
C HIS A 148 19.29 12.28 -5.79
N GLU A 149 19.52 11.14 -6.43
CA GLU A 149 19.97 11.10 -7.83
C GLU A 149 18.90 11.64 -8.78
N LYS A 150 17.62 11.41 -8.43
CA LYS A 150 16.46 11.86 -9.19
C LYS A 150 16.10 13.32 -8.94
N LEU A 151 16.56 13.94 -7.84
CA LEU A 151 16.30 15.36 -7.56
C LEU A 151 16.91 16.30 -8.61
N THR A 152 17.98 15.90 -9.30
CA THR A 152 18.57 16.68 -10.39
C THR A 152 17.58 16.90 -11.55
N GLN A 153 16.63 15.99 -11.74
CA GLN A 153 15.56 16.10 -12.74
C GLN A 153 14.49 17.13 -12.34
N LEU A 154 14.46 17.56 -11.07
CA LEU A 154 13.49 18.52 -10.54
C LEU A 154 13.93 19.99 -10.70
N THR A 155 15.14 20.26 -11.18
CA THR A 155 15.69 21.64 -11.23
C THR A 155 14.89 22.59 -12.12
N GLN A 156 14.16 22.06 -13.11
CA GLN A 156 13.28 22.85 -13.99
C GLN A 156 11.78 22.77 -13.60
N ALA A 157 11.44 22.00 -12.58
CA ALA A 157 10.06 21.80 -12.16
C ALA A 157 9.53 23.00 -11.36
N LYS A 158 8.40 23.56 -11.80
CA LYS A 158 7.67 24.61 -11.05
C LYS A 158 6.53 24.04 -10.21
N PHE A 159 6.00 22.88 -10.58
CA PHE A 159 4.92 22.19 -9.89
C PHE A 159 5.37 20.78 -9.56
N ILE A 160 5.41 20.45 -8.27
CA ILE A 160 5.75 19.13 -7.77
C ILE A 160 4.57 18.59 -6.98
N LYS A 161 4.26 17.32 -7.22
CA LYS A 161 3.14 16.62 -6.65
C LYS A 161 3.57 15.25 -6.13
N ALA A 162 3.58 15.09 -4.81
CA ALA A 162 3.72 13.79 -4.18
C ALA A 162 2.34 13.16 -3.92
N MET A 163 2.25 11.86 -4.15
CA MET A 163 1.11 10.99 -3.82
C MET A 163 1.68 9.69 -3.26
N ASN A 164 1.02 9.10 -2.27
CA ASN A 164 1.45 7.82 -1.72
C ASN A 164 0.30 6.87 -1.45
N SER A 165 0.65 5.58 -1.30
CA SER A 165 -0.26 4.50 -0.92
C SER A 165 0.19 3.90 0.42
N PRO A 166 -0.24 4.46 1.57
CA PRO A 166 0.20 4.04 2.90
C PRO A 166 -0.11 2.57 3.22
N LYS A 167 -1.19 2.03 2.65
CA LYS A 167 -1.58 0.62 2.78
C LYS A 167 -1.26 -0.21 1.52
N GLY A 168 -0.33 0.25 0.69
CA GLY A 168 -0.07 -0.35 -0.63
C GLY A 168 0.40 -1.81 -0.60
N PHE A 169 0.88 -2.32 0.54
CA PHE A 169 1.19 -3.75 0.72
C PHE A 169 -0.08 -4.58 0.69
N HIS A 170 -1.10 -4.23 1.48
CA HIS A 170 -2.37 -4.94 1.52
C HIS A 170 -3.20 -4.85 0.23
N GLN A 171 -2.78 -4.06 -0.75
CA GLN A 171 -3.46 -4.02 -2.06
C GLN A 171 -2.95 -5.09 -3.02
N LYS A 172 -1.80 -5.72 -2.72
CA LYS A 172 -1.24 -6.82 -3.49
C LYS A 172 -1.85 -8.14 -3.06
N VAL A 173 -2.52 -8.81 -3.99
CA VAL A 173 -3.16 -10.12 -3.77
C VAL A 173 -2.11 -11.22 -3.81
N LEU A 174 -2.21 -12.19 -2.92
CA LEU A 174 -1.28 -13.32 -2.86
C LEU A 174 -1.76 -14.49 -3.72
N LYS A 175 -0.82 -15.16 -4.40
CA LYS A 175 -1.06 -16.47 -5.03
C LYS A 175 -1.20 -17.56 -3.97
N GLU A 176 -1.88 -18.63 -4.33
CA GLU A 176 -2.26 -19.71 -3.41
C GLU A 176 -1.07 -20.32 -2.63
N ASN A 177 0.08 -20.47 -3.29
CA ASN A 177 1.30 -20.95 -2.63
C ASN A 177 1.80 -19.96 -1.55
N ALA A 178 1.90 -18.68 -1.89
CA ALA A 178 2.30 -17.64 -0.95
C ALA A 178 1.36 -17.54 0.25
N LYS A 179 0.04 -17.66 0.04
CA LYS A 179 -0.94 -17.68 1.14
C LYS A 179 -0.59 -18.76 2.18
N LYS A 180 -0.32 -19.99 1.73
CA LYS A 180 0.06 -21.12 2.59
C LYS A 180 1.37 -20.90 3.35
N LEU A 181 2.35 -20.24 2.72
CA LEU A 181 3.62 -19.87 3.35
C LEU A 181 3.48 -18.72 4.36
N LEU A 182 2.46 -17.89 4.21
CA LEU A 182 2.20 -16.72 5.05
C LEU A 182 1.17 -16.99 6.14
N ARG A 183 0.88 -18.25 6.46
CA ARG A 183 0.00 -18.56 7.59
C ARG A 183 0.57 -18.07 8.90
N ILE A 184 -0.28 -17.40 9.67
CA ILE A 184 0.01 -16.94 11.01
C ILE A 184 -0.71 -17.78 12.06
N ILE A 185 -0.11 -17.88 13.24
CA ILE A 185 -0.70 -18.55 14.40
C ILE A 185 -0.77 -17.57 15.58
N VAL A 186 -1.94 -17.56 16.22
CA VAL A 186 -2.25 -16.79 17.42
C VAL A 186 -3.04 -17.67 18.39
N HIS A 187 -3.27 -17.20 19.61
CA HIS A 187 -3.94 -17.96 20.67
C HIS A 187 -5.36 -18.41 20.30
N CYS A 188 -6.03 -17.72 19.37
CA CYS A 188 -7.38 -18.05 18.91
C CYS A 188 -7.44 -18.84 17.59
N GLY A 189 -6.29 -19.24 17.04
CA GLY A 189 -6.21 -20.15 15.89
C GLY A 189 -5.18 -19.78 14.83
N ILE A 190 -5.30 -20.42 13.67
CA ILE A 190 -4.45 -20.22 12.50
C ILE A 190 -5.21 -19.42 11.45
N TYR A 191 -4.55 -18.43 10.87
CA TYR A 191 -5.11 -17.54 9.86
C TYR A 191 -4.16 -17.45 8.66
N GLU A 192 -4.73 -17.20 7.49
CA GLU A 192 -4.02 -17.14 6.22
C GLU A 192 -4.14 -15.74 5.64
N TYR A 193 -3.01 -15.13 5.27
CA TYR A 193 -3.00 -13.88 4.52
C TYR A 193 -3.49 -14.10 3.09
N LEU A 194 -4.47 -13.31 2.68
CA LEU A 194 -4.94 -13.22 1.28
C LEU A 194 -4.23 -12.11 0.50
N ARG A 195 -3.69 -11.14 1.24
CA ARG A 195 -2.98 -9.96 0.73
C ARG A 195 -1.62 -9.85 1.41
N MET A 196 -0.65 -9.26 0.72
CA MET A 196 0.73 -9.16 1.21
C MET A 196 0.78 -8.51 2.62
N PRO A 197 1.37 -9.18 3.62
CA PRO A 197 1.58 -8.59 4.94
C PRO A 197 2.86 -7.73 4.97
N PHE A 198 3.01 -6.97 6.05
CA PHE A 198 4.27 -6.29 6.34
C PHE A 198 5.35 -7.31 6.76
N GLY A 199 6.63 -6.97 6.52
CA GLY A 199 7.77 -7.74 7.01
C GLY A 199 8.30 -8.80 6.05
N ILE A 200 7.78 -8.88 4.82
CA ILE A 200 8.28 -9.80 3.79
C ILE A 200 9.50 -9.22 3.08
N LYS A 201 10.58 -10.01 3.02
CA LYS A 201 11.90 -9.58 2.53
C LYS A 201 11.90 -8.96 1.14
N ASN A 202 11.15 -9.55 0.20
CA ASN A 202 11.15 -9.12 -1.20
C ASN A 202 10.09 -8.06 -1.50
N GLU A 203 9.31 -7.62 -0.51
CA GLU A 203 8.18 -6.72 -0.71
C GLU A 203 8.59 -5.39 -1.38
N PRO A 204 9.67 -4.69 -0.96
CA PRO A 204 10.09 -3.44 -1.60
C PRO A 204 10.49 -3.62 -3.07
N SER A 205 11.27 -4.67 -3.37
CA SER A 205 11.70 -5.00 -4.74
C SER A 205 10.51 -5.30 -5.65
N HIS A 206 9.56 -6.10 -5.14
CA HIS A 206 8.35 -6.42 -5.87
C HIS A 206 7.51 -5.17 -6.12
N CYS A 207 7.33 -4.33 -5.11
CA CYS A 207 6.56 -3.08 -5.22
C CYS A 207 7.18 -2.15 -6.27
N GLN A 208 8.50 -1.95 -6.23
CA GLN A 208 9.18 -1.10 -7.21
C GLN A 208 9.04 -1.64 -8.63
N ARG A 209 9.22 -2.95 -8.85
CA ARG A 209 9.02 -3.56 -10.18
C ARG A 209 7.59 -3.40 -10.67
N MET A 210 6.61 -3.66 -9.80
CA MET A 210 5.19 -3.50 -10.10
C MET A 210 4.92 -2.08 -10.58
N MET A 211 5.34 -1.07 -9.81
CA MET A 211 5.14 0.33 -10.17
C MET A 211 5.85 0.71 -11.48
N ASN A 212 7.08 0.23 -11.71
CA ASN A 212 7.76 0.45 -12.98
C ASN A 212 7.03 -0.19 -14.18
N THR A 213 6.32 -1.31 -13.95
CA THR A 213 5.50 -1.99 -14.97
C THR A 213 4.19 -1.25 -15.24
N ILE A 214 3.63 -0.58 -14.22
CA ILE A 214 2.39 0.21 -14.36
C ILE A 214 2.66 1.53 -15.09
N PHE A 215 3.83 2.15 -14.87
CA PHE A 215 4.19 3.48 -15.37
C PHE A 215 5.42 3.54 -16.31
N PRO A 216 5.59 2.61 -17.28
CA PRO A 216 6.82 2.55 -18.07
C PRO A 216 7.02 3.81 -18.93
N GLU A 217 5.95 4.31 -19.53
CA GLU A 217 5.96 5.50 -20.39
C GLU A 217 6.27 6.76 -19.58
N GLU A 218 5.57 6.95 -18.45
CA GLU A 218 5.74 8.13 -17.60
C GLU A 218 7.15 8.22 -16.99
N LEU A 219 7.74 7.07 -16.64
CA LEU A 219 9.13 6.98 -16.20
C LEU A 219 10.11 7.29 -17.34
N SER A 220 9.84 6.79 -18.55
CA SER A 220 10.68 7.03 -19.73
C SER A 220 10.63 8.49 -20.19
N GLU A 221 9.48 9.15 -20.08
CA GLU A 221 9.30 10.57 -20.38
C GLU A 221 9.98 11.47 -19.33
N GLY A 222 10.42 10.90 -18.20
CA GLY A 222 11.29 11.56 -17.23
C GLY A 222 10.61 12.64 -16.39
N TRP A 223 9.28 12.65 -16.27
CA TRP A 223 8.53 13.57 -15.40
C TRP A 223 7.86 12.92 -14.19
N LEU A 224 8.01 11.59 -14.07
CA LEU A 224 7.53 10.79 -12.95
C LEU A 224 8.72 10.16 -12.24
N ILE A 225 8.75 10.27 -10.92
CA ILE A 225 9.66 9.51 -10.05
C ILE A 225 8.80 8.60 -9.18
N ILE A 226 9.21 7.34 -9.08
CA ILE A 226 8.56 6.34 -8.24
C ILE A 226 9.60 5.76 -7.29
N CYS A 227 9.30 5.79 -5.99
CA CYS A 227 10.06 5.08 -4.97
C CYS A 227 9.10 4.24 -4.12
N ILE A 228 9.06 2.93 -4.36
CA ILE A 228 8.16 1.97 -3.70
C ILE A 228 6.68 2.40 -3.78
N TYR A 229 6.18 3.15 -2.80
CA TYR A 229 4.79 3.63 -2.72
C TYR A 229 4.62 5.11 -3.05
N ASP A 230 5.72 5.85 -3.15
CA ASP A 230 5.71 7.28 -3.40
C ASP A 230 5.77 7.55 -4.90
N ILE A 231 4.78 8.30 -5.38
CA ILE A 231 4.66 8.75 -6.76
C ILE A 231 4.85 10.26 -6.76
N ILE A 232 5.90 10.73 -7.41
CA ILE A 232 6.25 12.14 -7.50
C ILE A 232 6.12 12.57 -8.96
N VAL A 233 5.12 13.40 -9.22
CA VAL A 233 4.86 14.01 -10.53
C VAL A 233 5.42 15.43 -10.51
N PHE A 234 6.15 15.82 -11.54
CA PHE A 234 6.65 17.19 -11.65
C PHE A 234 6.39 17.79 -13.03
N SER A 235 6.30 19.12 -13.09
CA SER A 235 5.92 19.85 -14.31
C SER A 235 6.35 21.31 -14.29
N GLU A 236 6.41 21.90 -15.49
CA GLU A 236 6.84 23.27 -15.77
C GLU A 236 5.65 24.25 -15.69
N THR A 237 4.44 23.77 -16.03
CA THR A 237 3.20 24.57 -15.98
C THR A 237 2.07 23.80 -15.29
N TRP A 238 1.06 24.55 -14.82
CA TRP A 238 -0.12 23.97 -14.17
C TRP A 238 -0.92 23.07 -15.12
N GLU A 239 -1.08 23.48 -16.37
CA GLU A 239 -1.82 22.74 -17.39
C GLU A 239 -1.15 21.40 -17.73
N ILE A 240 0.20 21.38 -17.79
CA ILE A 240 0.97 20.15 -17.95
C ILE A 240 0.81 19.27 -16.71
N ASN A 241 0.91 19.87 -15.51
CA ASN A 241 0.77 19.13 -14.25
C ASN A 241 -0.57 18.43 -14.13
N LEU A 242 -1.67 19.12 -14.45
CA LEU A 242 -3.00 18.55 -14.37
C LEU A 242 -3.17 17.35 -15.33
N ARG A 243 -2.62 17.44 -16.55
CA ARG A 243 -2.62 16.32 -17.53
C ARG A 243 -1.78 15.14 -17.05
N ARG A 244 -0.60 15.39 -16.49
CA ARG A 244 0.27 14.35 -15.92
C ARG A 244 -0.38 13.65 -14.72
N ILE A 245 -1.03 14.41 -13.83
CA ILE A 245 -1.81 13.85 -12.72
C ILE A 245 -2.96 12.99 -13.24
N GLU A 246 -3.69 13.46 -14.26
CA GLU A 246 -4.78 12.68 -14.87
C GLU A 246 -4.29 11.34 -15.42
N ARG A 247 -3.16 11.33 -16.15
CA ARG A 247 -2.53 10.08 -16.64
C ARG A 247 -2.21 9.13 -15.48
N VAL A 248 -1.62 9.65 -14.41
CA VAL A 248 -1.29 8.84 -13.23
C VAL A 248 -2.56 8.27 -12.58
N LEU A 249 -3.56 9.10 -12.30
CA LEU A 249 -4.82 8.65 -11.70
C LEU A 249 -5.56 7.63 -12.58
N GLN A 250 -5.49 7.79 -13.90
CA GLN A 250 -6.06 6.84 -14.84
C GLN A 250 -5.40 5.46 -14.73
N LYS A 251 -4.05 5.39 -14.72
CA LYS A 251 -3.33 4.11 -14.55
C LYS A 251 -3.64 3.47 -13.20
N ILE A 252 -3.63 4.25 -12.12
CA ILE A 252 -3.98 3.81 -10.77
C ILE A 252 -5.39 3.21 -10.73
N PHE A 253 -6.35 3.91 -11.34
CA PHE A 253 -7.73 3.44 -11.44
C PHE A 253 -7.84 2.13 -12.25
N GLN A 254 -7.16 2.03 -13.38
CA GLN A 254 -7.19 0.85 -14.26
C GLN A 254 -6.68 -0.41 -13.56
N VAL A 255 -5.61 -0.28 -12.76
CA VAL A 255 -5.05 -1.41 -12.01
C VAL A 255 -5.75 -1.64 -10.68
N ASN A 256 -6.78 -0.86 -10.35
CA ASN A 256 -7.51 -0.91 -9.08
C ASN A 256 -6.59 -0.73 -7.85
N MET A 257 -5.60 0.17 -7.96
CA MET A 257 -4.82 0.65 -6.82
C MET A 257 -5.53 1.86 -6.18
N LYS A 258 -5.35 2.01 -4.87
CA LYS A 258 -5.85 3.13 -4.07
C LYS A 258 -4.69 3.94 -3.50
N ILE A 259 -4.82 5.25 -3.52
CA ILE A 259 -3.90 6.20 -2.89
C ILE A 259 -4.58 7.00 -1.78
N ALA A 260 -3.82 7.45 -0.80
CA ALA A 260 -4.37 8.24 0.30
C ALA A 260 -4.62 9.68 -0.17
N LEU A 261 -5.86 10.17 -0.06
CA LEU A 261 -6.20 11.55 -0.45
C LEU A 261 -5.40 12.60 0.36
N LYS A 262 -5.06 12.29 1.62
CA LYS A 262 -4.27 13.19 2.48
C LYS A 262 -2.82 13.37 2.01
N SER A 263 -2.30 12.42 1.24
CA SER A 263 -0.92 12.44 0.71
C SER A 263 -0.74 13.37 -0.47
N VAL A 264 -1.85 13.86 -1.04
CA VAL A 264 -1.89 14.74 -2.20
C VAL A 264 -1.40 16.13 -1.76
N ILE A 265 -0.08 16.30 -1.62
CA ILE A 265 0.58 17.58 -1.27
C ILE A 265 1.01 18.31 -2.55
N PHE A 266 0.74 19.61 -2.66
CA PHE A 266 1.21 20.44 -3.77
C PHE A 266 2.37 21.30 -3.30
N HIS A 267 3.47 21.27 -4.05
CA HIS A 267 4.57 22.21 -3.89
C HIS A 267 4.73 23.01 -5.17
N ILE A 268 4.63 24.34 -5.05
CA ILE A 268 5.00 25.28 -6.11
C ILE A 268 6.42 25.73 -5.77
N VAL A 269 7.37 25.46 -6.66
CA VAL A 269 8.75 25.94 -6.52
C VAL A 269 8.77 27.35 -7.11
N SER A 270 9.05 28.34 -6.26
CA SER A 270 9.15 29.76 -6.61
C SER A 270 10.45 30.09 -7.31
#